data_AF-A0A2M8CA92-F1
#
_entry.id   AF-A0A2M8CA92-F1
#
_cell.length_a   1.000
_cell.length_b   1.000
_cell.length_c   1.000
_cell.angle_alpha   90.00
_cell.angle_beta   90.00
_cell.angle_gamma   90.00
#
_symmetry.space_group_name_H-M   'P 1'
#
loop_
_entity.id
_entity.type
_entity.pdbx_description
1 polymer ?
#
loop_
_entity_poly.entity_id
_entity_poly.type
_entity_poly.pdbx_seq_one_letter_code
_entity_poly.pdbx_strand_id
1 'polypeptide(L)'
;QEKLNEADSLDQKLEDPFNIKQDSADINSIEKEMEDASENLEKNKEKKAGENQQKAGKEMKEMAVSLSITLEGAKAEQMGEDAEQVRALLDNLLDMSYEQELLINKVAETSQNDPLYIDNTEKLKLLQSDFIVVHDSLKALSQRQIMIQPFILEESGKINNNMEKAMHSMQERRVGESLGAQQYAMTSTNNLSLMLAESLKQMKSSMKMAGQKSGKGECNNPGAGSKPSLEEIMDAQKKLGDRMKKNGKKEGKEGKNGPGGVNGNSQELARMAAMQGEIRRQLQDLINEIEASGQKGTGLNKITEEMQKTEKDLIQRQFRQETLERQKEIETRLLQSKEALQEREKEKKRESNEGKNREIRNQNQDLKYNDERTRQEEILLTVPIEVSPYYLDLYKKYLFKLENEKYEPKK
;
A
#
# COMPACT_ATOMS: atom_id res chain seq x y z
N GLN A 1 19.29 14.29 26.46
CA GLN A 1 18.46 14.13 27.65
C GLN A 1 17.14 14.89 27.59
N GLU A 2 17.13 16.23 27.57
CA GLU A 2 15.87 17.00 27.65
C GLU A 2 14.81 16.60 26.61
N LYS A 3 15.20 16.46 25.34
CA LYS A 3 14.29 16.03 24.27
C LYS A 3 13.75 14.61 24.43
N LEU A 4 14.50 13.71 25.08
CA LEU A 4 14.04 12.34 25.36
C LEU A 4 13.02 12.36 26.49
N ASN A 5 13.31 13.10 27.57
CA ASN A 5 12.38 13.28 28.68
C ASN A 5 11.09 13.99 28.25
N GLU A 6 11.20 14.97 27.36
CA GLU A 6 10.04 15.65 26.77
C GLU A 6 9.21 14.70 25.90
N ALA A 7 9.86 13.88 25.06
CA ALA A 7 9.18 12.86 24.26
C ALA A 7 8.45 11.83 25.12
N ASP A 8 9.07 11.35 26.20
CA ASP A 8 8.44 10.41 27.14
C ASP A 8 7.26 11.06 27.89
N SER A 9 7.37 12.34 28.25
CA SER A 9 6.25 13.08 28.86
C SER A 9 5.09 13.31 27.90
N LEU A 10 5.37 13.51 26.60
CA LEU A 10 4.34 13.63 25.58
C LEU A 10 3.67 12.27 25.31
N ASP A 11 4.43 11.18 25.27
CA ASP A 11 3.90 9.82 25.12
C ASP A 11 2.93 9.47 26.25
N GLN A 12 3.29 9.81 27.50
CA GLN A 12 2.43 9.59 28.67
C GLN A 12 1.13 10.43 28.68
N LYS A 13 1.06 11.50 27.87
CA LYS A 13 -0.14 12.34 27.74
C LYS A 13 -1.09 11.86 26.64
N LEU A 14 -0.67 10.89 25.82
CA LEU A 14 -1.54 10.29 24.80
C LEU A 14 -2.60 9.44 25.47
N GLU A 15 -3.77 9.35 24.83
CA GLU A 15 -4.88 8.51 25.29
C GLU A 15 -4.49 7.02 25.24
N ASP A 16 -3.71 6.63 24.24
CA ASP A 16 -3.01 5.34 24.13
C ASP A 16 -1.50 5.58 23.97
N PRO A 17 -0.70 5.44 25.04
CA PRO A 17 0.76 5.59 24.99
C PRO A 17 1.44 4.48 24.18
N PHE A 18 2.52 4.80 23.47
CA PHE A 18 3.26 3.83 22.66
C PHE A 18 4.03 2.78 23.47
N ASN A 19 4.01 2.87 24.82
CA ASN A 19 4.63 1.92 25.75
C ASN A 19 6.06 1.55 25.35
N ILE A 20 6.80 2.56 24.89
CA ILE A 20 8.19 2.41 24.44
C ILE A 20 9.00 2.03 25.68
N LYS A 21 9.32 0.74 25.83
CA LYS A 21 10.32 0.30 26.80
C LYS A 21 11.68 0.80 26.33
N GLN A 22 12.01 2.04 26.67
CA GLN A 22 13.37 2.56 26.54
C GLN A 22 14.29 1.64 27.35
N ASP A 23 15.26 1.03 26.68
CA ASP A 23 16.26 0.22 27.35
C ASP A 23 17.18 1.18 28.10
N SER A 24 16.91 1.41 29.39
CA SER A 24 17.65 2.37 30.23
C SER A 24 19.15 2.08 30.28
N ALA A 25 19.56 0.86 29.91
CA ALA A 25 20.95 0.44 29.80
C ALA A 25 21.72 1.20 28.71
N ASP A 26 21.09 1.49 27.56
CA ASP A 26 21.73 2.17 26.43
C ASP A 26 21.89 3.69 26.69
N ILE A 27 20.99 4.28 27.48
CA ILE A 27 21.10 5.70 27.88
C ILE A 27 22.26 5.89 28.86
N ASN A 28 22.37 4.99 29.84
CA ASN A 28 23.44 5.05 30.85
C ASN A 28 24.83 4.81 30.24
N SER A 29 24.96 3.98 29.20
CA SER A 29 26.24 3.76 28.51
C SER A 29 26.69 5.00 27.73
N ILE A 30 25.76 5.64 27.02
CA ILE A 30 26.00 6.88 26.29
C ILE A 30 26.40 8.00 27.24
N GLU A 31 25.69 8.14 28.36
CA GLU A 31 25.96 9.15 29.38
C GLU A 31 27.36 8.97 29.96
N LYS A 32 27.74 7.72 30.25
CA LYS A 32 29.08 7.39 30.74
C LYS A 32 30.19 7.67 29.72
N GLU A 33 30.01 7.30 28.45
CA GLU A 33 31.01 7.60 27.40
C GLU A 33 31.12 9.13 27.16
N MET A 34 30.03 9.89 27.32
CA MET A 34 30.05 11.36 27.26
C MET A 34 30.77 11.99 28.47
N GLU A 35 30.55 11.47 29.67
CA GLU A 35 31.22 11.90 30.90
C GLU A 35 32.72 11.60 30.84
N ASP A 36 33.10 10.38 30.43
CA ASP A 36 34.49 10.00 30.21
C ASP A 36 35.15 10.85 29.10
N ALA A 37 34.39 11.27 28.08
CA ALA A 37 34.90 12.19 27.06
C ALA A 37 35.19 13.58 27.64
N SER A 38 34.31 14.10 28.51
CA SER A 38 34.49 15.38 29.19
C SER A 38 35.73 15.36 30.10
N GLU A 39 35.87 14.32 30.92
CA GLU A 39 37.06 14.16 31.77
C GLU A 39 38.36 14.06 30.97
N ASN A 40 38.34 13.38 29.82
CA ASN A 40 39.52 13.27 28.97
C ASN A 40 39.88 14.60 28.29
N LEU A 41 38.89 15.45 27.97
CA LEU A 41 39.14 16.82 27.50
C LEU A 41 39.78 17.68 28.58
N GLU A 42 39.27 17.64 29.82
CA GLU A 42 39.86 18.35 30.96
C GLU A 42 41.31 17.91 31.24
N LYS A 43 41.60 16.62 31.02
CA LYS A 43 42.95 16.04 31.18
C LYS A 43 43.84 16.24 29.94
N ASN A 44 43.47 17.06 28.96
CA ASN A 44 44.18 17.30 27.68
C ASN A 44 44.47 16.01 26.87
N LYS A 45 43.62 14.99 26.99
CA LYS A 45 43.71 13.72 26.24
C LYS A 45 42.77 13.72 25.04
N GLU A 46 42.97 14.66 24.12
CA GLU A 46 42.08 14.90 22.97
C GLU A 46 41.77 13.64 22.15
N LYS A 47 42.78 12.78 21.91
CA LYS A 47 42.59 11.55 21.14
C LYS A 47 41.62 10.56 21.82
N LYS A 48 41.72 10.41 23.15
CA LYS A 48 40.82 9.54 23.92
C LYS A 48 39.42 10.13 24.04
N ALA A 49 39.32 11.45 24.21
CA ALA A 49 38.04 12.14 24.18
C ALA A 49 37.32 11.94 22.83
N GLY A 50 38.04 12.02 21.71
CA GLY A 50 37.49 11.77 20.38
C GLY A 50 37.03 10.32 20.18
N GLU A 51 37.74 9.34 20.74
CA GLU A 51 37.32 7.92 20.73
C GLU A 51 36.02 7.71 21.51
N ASN A 52 35.89 8.30 22.69
CA ASN A 52 34.68 8.21 23.51
C ASN A 52 33.49 8.94 22.85
N GLN A 53 33.70 10.14 22.29
CA GLN A 53 32.68 10.84 21.51
C GLN A 53 32.21 10.02 20.29
N GLN A 54 33.12 9.34 19.59
CA GLN A 54 32.74 8.45 18.49
C GLN A 54 31.91 7.25 18.94
N LYS A 55 32.23 6.65 20.09
CA LYS A 55 31.45 5.55 20.65
C LYS A 55 30.05 6.01 21.06
N ALA A 56 29.96 7.09 21.84
CA ALA A 56 28.69 7.70 22.21
C ALA A 56 27.85 8.02 20.96
N GLY A 57 28.46 8.59 19.91
CA GLY A 57 27.78 8.86 18.65
C GLY A 57 27.31 7.61 17.89
N LYS A 58 28.00 6.47 18.02
CA LYS A 58 27.55 5.18 17.46
C LYS A 58 26.39 4.60 18.25
N GLU A 59 26.49 4.59 19.57
CA GLU A 59 25.42 4.12 20.47
C GLU A 59 24.15 4.97 20.31
N MET A 60 24.28 6.30 20.21
CA MET A 60 23.16 7.19 19.89
C MET A 60 22.48 6.85 18.55
N LYS A 61 23.26 6.49 17.51
CA LYS A 61 22.72 6.06 16.22
C LYS A 61 21.98 4.73 16.33
N GLU A 62 22.55 3.78 17.07
CA GLU A 62 21.92 2.48 17.30
C GLU A 62 20.61 2.62 18.08
N MET A 63 20.59 3.48 19.10
CA MET A 63 19.40 3.85 19.86
C MET A 63 18.36 4.53 18.99
N ALA A 64 18.73 5.52 18.18
CA ALA A 64 17.80 6.19 17.27
C ALA A 64 17.14 5.21 16.29
N VAL A 65 17.92 4.26 15.78
CA VAL A 65 17.43 3.20 14.90
C VAL A 65 16.51 2.22 15.65
N SER A 66 16.87 1.83 16.87
CA SER A 66 16.04 0.98 17.73
C SER A 66 14.69 1.64 18.03
N LEU A 67 14.73 2.91 18.45
CA LEU A 67 13.55 3.72 18.73
C LEU A 67 12.66 3.86 17.49
N SER A 68 13.24 4.10 16.32
CA SER A 68 12.49 4.16 15.06
C SER A 68 11.77 2.84 14.75
N ILE A 69 12.40 1.69 14.99
CA ILE A 69 11.80 0.38 14.76
C ILE A 69 10.65 0.14 15.75
N THR A 70 10.86 0.46 17.03
CA THR A 70 9.83 0.33 18.07
C THR A 70 8.62 1.21 17.75
N LEU A 71 8.87 2.46 17.35
CA LEU A 71 7.82 3.42 17.01
C LEU A 71 7.07 3.02 15.73
N GLU A 72 7.75 2.45 14.73
CA GLU A 72 7.11 1.90 13.54
C GLU A 72 6.26 0.67 13.86
N GLY A 73 6.75 -0.22 14.74
CA GLY A 73 6.00 -1.37 15.22
C GLY A 73 4.74 -0.98 15.99
N ALA A 74 4.86 -0.03 16.91
CA ALA A 74 3.73 0.48 17.69
C ALA A 74 2.70 1.19 16.81
N LYS A 75 3.14 1.96 15.81
CA LYS A 75 2.24 2.54 14.80
C LYS A 75 1.52 1.48 13.98
N ALA A 76 2.20 0.39 13.60
CA ALA A 76 1.59 -0.69 12.85
C ALA A 76 0.53 -1.44 13.68
N GLU A 77 0.79 -1.65 14.97
CA GLU A 77 -0.16 -2.23 15.92
C GLU A 77 -1.38 -1.33 16.10
N GLN A 78 -1.17 -0.03 16.35
CA GLN A 78 -2.24 0.96 16.46
C GLN A 78 -3.09 1.03 15.19
N MET A 79 -2.46 1.10 14.01
CA MET A 79 -3.19 1.04 12.75
C MET A 79 -4.00 -0.27 12.64
N GLY A 80 -3.45 -1.39 13.14
CA GLY A 80 -4.08 -2.70 13.18
C GLY A 80 -5.38 -2.70 13.97
N GLU A 81 -5.33 -2.13 15.16
CA GLU A 81 -6.47 -1.91 16.04
C GLU A 81 -7.51 -0.99 15.38
N ASP A 82 -7.08 0.17 14.88
CA ASP A 82 -7.96 1.13 14.20
C ASP A 82 -8.64 0.48 12.98
N ALA A 83 -7.96 -0.39 12.25
CA ALA A 83 -8.54 -1.13 11.13
C ALA A 83 -9.60 -2.15 11.56
N GLU A 84 -9.49 -2.71 12.76
CA GLU A 84 -10.53 -3.59 13.31
C GLU A 84 -11.72 -2.79 13.82
N GLN A 85 -11.48 -1.65 14.50
CA GLN A 85 -12.53 -0.72 14.90
C GLN A 85 -13.32 -0.21 13.68
N VAL A 86 -12.63 0.17 12.60
CA VAL A 86 -13.28 0.59 11.36
C VAL A 86 -14.14 -0.51 10.73
N ARG A 87 -13.73 -1.79 10.81
CA ARG A 87 -14.57 -2.90 10.35
C ARG A 87 -15.83 -3.03 11.19
N ALA A 88 -15.69 -3.04 12.51
CA ALA A 88 -16.84 -3.15 13.41
C ALA A 88 -17.84 -1.98 13.19
N LEU A 89 -17.32 -0.76 12.99
CA LEU A 89 -18.15 0.39 12.65
C LEU A 89 -18.84 0.25 11.30
N LEU A 90 -18.12 -0.26 10.30
CA LEU A 90 -18.71 -0.51 8.97
C LEU A 90 -19.83 -1.56 9.04
N ASP A 91 -19.64 -2.65 9.78
CA ASP A 91 -20.65 -3.68 9.97
C ASP A 91 -21.89 -3.11 10.68
N ASN A 92 -21.71 -2.35 11.76
CA ASN A 92 -22.81 -1.68 12.45
C ASN A 92 -23.57 -0.70 11.53
N LEU A 93 -22.86 0.09 10.73
CA LEU A 93 -23.49 1.03 9.78
C LEU A 93 -24.24 0.31 8.66
N LEU A 94 -23.73 -0.83 8.19
CA LEU A 94 -24.41 -1.67 7.19
C LEU A 94 -25.70 -2.26 7.76
N ASP A 95 -25.65 -2.84 8.96
CA ASP A 95 -26.83 -3.40 9.63
C ASP A 95 -27.89 -2.32 9.85
N MET A 96 -27.50 -1.15 10.36
CA MET A 96 -28.39 -0.01 10.51
C MET A 96 -28.98 0.48 9.18
N SER A 97 -28.19 0.50 8.10
CA SER A 97 -28.64 0.88 6.77
C SER A 97 -29.74 -0.07 6.27
N TYR A 98 -29.56 -1.38 6.46
CA TYR A 98 -30.58 -2.37 6.10
C TYR A 98 -31.85 -2.23 6.95
N GLU A 99 -31.72 -2.04 8.26
CA GLU A 99 -32.89 -1.84 9.12
C GLU A 99 -33.65 -0.56 8.79
N GLN A 100 -32.93 0.51 8.48
CA GLN A 100 -33.50 1.78 8.05
C GLN A 100 -34.20 1.65 6.69
N GLU A 101 -33.64 0.91 5.73
CA GLU A 101 -34.29 0.63 4.44
C GLU A 101 -35.60 -0.14 4.62
N LEU A 102 -35.59 -1.20 5.45
CA LEU A 102 -36.80 -1.96 5.77
C LEU A 102 -37.85 -1.09 6.46
N LEU A 103 -37.42 -0.18 7.33
CA LEU A 103 -38.31 0.76 8.00
C LEU A 103 -38.91 1.77 7.03
N ILE A 104 -38.12 2.35 6.12
CA ILE A 104 -38.60 3.25 5.06
C ILE A 104 -39.72 2.59 4.27
N ASN A 105 -39.52 1.34 3.84
CA ASN A 105 -40.53 0.59 3.08
C ASN A 105 -41.81 0.38 3.90
N LYS A 106 -41.69 -0.02 5.18
CA LYS A 106 -42.85 -0.20 6.07
C LYS A 106 -43.60 1.11 6.30
N VAL A 107 -42.89 2.22 6.53
CA VAL A 107 -43.49 3.54 6.75
C VAL A 107 -44.20 4.03 5.49
N ALA A 108 -43.66 3.74 4.30
CA ALA A 108 -44.29 4.09 3.03
C ALA A 108 -45.60 3.34 2.78
N GLU A 109 -45.71 2.10 3.23
CA GLU A 109 -46.91 1.26 3.08
C GLU A 109 -47.93 1.43 4.21
N THR A 110 -47.52 1.96 5.37
CA THR A 110 -48.36 2.07 6.56
C THR A 110 -49.20 3.35 6.54
N SER A 111 -50.52 3.21 6.67
CA SER A 111 -51.42 4.36 6.84
C SER A 111 -51.17 5.06 8.17
N GLN A 112 -51.33 6.38 8.21
CA GLN A 112 -51.16 7.17 9.43
C GLN A 112 -52.06 6.68 10.57
N ASN A 113 -53.27 6.20 10.27
CA ASN A 113 -54.25 5.78 11.28
C ASN A 113 -54.09 4.31 11.70
N ASP A 114 -53.16 3.58 11.09
CA ASP A 114 -52.89 2.19 11.43
C ASP A 114 -52.11 2.10 12.75
N PRO A 115 -52.47 1.22 13.70
CA PRO A 115 -51.68 0.97 14.90
C PRO A 115 -50.19 0.66 14.61
N LEU A 116 -49.88 -0.01 13.48
CA LEU A 116 -48.51 -0.30 13.06
C LEU A 116 -47.65 0.96 12.84
N TYR A 117 -48.28 2.13 12.64
CA TYR A 117 -47.58 3.40 12.52
C TYR A 117 -46.82 3.75 13.81
N ILE A 118 -47.39 3.40 14.97
CA ILE A 118 -46.76 3.61 16.27
C ILE A 118 -45.55 2.68 16.41
N ASP A 119 -45.70 1.40 16.06
CA ASP A 119 -44.58 0.44 16.07
C ASP A 119 -43.44 0.88 15.16
N ASN A 120 -43.74 1.44 13.99
CA ASN A 120 -42.73 1.99 13.08
C ASN A 120 -42.04 3.23 13.68
N THR A 121 -42.78 4.08 14.38
CA THR A 121 -42.22 5.25 15.07
C THR A 121 -41.30 4.83 16.22
N GLU A 122 -41.66 3.78 16.97
CA GLU A 122 -40.80 3.22 18.01
C GLU A 122 -39.52 2.60 17.43
N LYS A 123 -39.62 1.88 16.31
CA LYS A 123 -38.45 1.37 15.58
C LYS A 123 -37.51 2.47 15.12
N LEU A 124 -38.05 3.58 14.58
CA LEU A 124 -37.23 4.73 14.19
C LEU A 124 -36.46 5.31 15.38
N LYS A 125 -37.10 5.37 16.55
CA LYS A 125 -36.47 5.85 17.79
C LYS A 125 -35.37 4.91 18.29
N LEU A 126 -35.55 3.60 18.15
CA LEU A 126 -34.51 2.62 18.48
C LEU A 126 -33.30 2.80 17.57
N LEU A 127 -33.50 2.85 16.26
CA LEU A 127 -32.44 3.10 15.29
C LEU A 127 -31.68 4.40 15.56
N GLN A 128 -32.40 5.47 15.92
CA GLN A 128 -31.77 6.73 16.33
C GLN A 128 -30.90 6.55 17.58
N SER A 129 -31.36 5.80 18.56
CA SER A 129 -30.63 5.56 19.81
C SER A 129 -29.38 4.71 19.56
N ASP A 130 -29.48 3.70 18.71
CA ASP A 130 -28.37 2.85 18.30
C ASP A 130 -27.31 3.66 17.54
N PHE A 131 -27.76 4.61 16.70
CA PHE A 131 -26.85 5.49 15.97
C PHE A 131 -26.03 6.38 16.90
N ILE A 132 -26.57 6.83 18.04
CA ILE A 132 -25.82 7.66 18.99
C ILE A 132 -24.58 6.92 19.52
N VAL A 133 -24.70 5.61 19.77
CA VAL A 133 -23.56 4.78 20.21
C VAL A 133 -22.52 4.65 19.12
N VAL A 134 -22.96 4.43 17.87
CA VAL A 134 -22.08 4.37 16.70
C VAL A 134 -21.41 5.72 16.45
N HIS A 135 -22.14 6.82 16.61
CA HIS A 135 -21.67 8.20 16.47
C HIS A 135 -20.54 8.53 17.44
N ASP A 136 -20.67 8.13 18.70
CA ASP A 136 -19.61 8.36 19.70
C ASP A 136 -18.34 7.55 19.38
N SER A 137 -18.52 6.33 18.89
CA SER A 137 -17.41 5.48 18.43
C SER A 137 -16.72 6.07 17.18
N LEU A 138 -17.50 6.60 16.23
CA LEU A 138 -16.99 7.33 15.06
C LEU A 138 -16.22 8.59 15.47
N LYS A 139 -16.71 9.31 16.48
CA LYS A 139 -16.04 10.50 17.01
C LYS A 139 -14.70 10.16 17.67
N ALA A 140 -14.64 9.09 18.45
CA ALA A 140 -13.38 8.60 19.03
C ALA A 140 -12.37 8.25 17.92
N LEU A 141 -12.82 7.51 16.90
CA LEU A 141 -11.98 7.19 15.73
C LEU A 141 -11.50 8.47 15.01
N SER A 142 -12.36 9.48 14.88
CA SER A 142 -12.03 10.75 14.23
C SER A 142 -10.93 11.53 14.97
N GLN A 143 -10.81 11.36 16.29
CA GLN A 143 -9.75 11.98 17.08
C GLN A 143 -8.40 11.29 16.84
N ARG A 144 -8.41 9.98 16.59
CA ARG A 144 -7.23 9.19 16.25
C ARG A 144 -6.77 9.44 14.81
N GLN A 145 -7.70 9.56 13.87
CA GLN A 145 -7.41 9.79 12.45
C GLN A 145 -7.85 11.18 11.98
N ILE A 146 -6.95 12.16 12.14
CA ILE A 146 -7.17 13.58 11.81
C ILE A 146 -7.58 13.77 10.35
N MET A 147 -7.03 12.95 9.43
CA MET A 147 -7.27 13.10 7.99
C MET A 147 -8.73 12.87 7.59
N ILE A 148 -9.45 11.99 8.29
CA ILE A 148 -10.86 11.65 7.97
C ILE A 148 -11.85 12.36 8.91
N GLN A 149 -11.35 13.07 9.91
CA GLN A 149 -12.16 13.70 10.94
C GLN A 149 -13.26 14.63 10.41
N PRO A 150 -12.98 15.57 9.47
CA PRO A 150 -14.02 16.48 8.99
C PRO A 150 -15.17 15.74 8.33
N PHE A 151 -14.85 14.70 7.55
CA PHE A 151 -15.84 13.91 6.84
C PHE A 151 -16.71 13.09 7.79
N ILE A 152 -16.10 12.44 8.79
CA ILE A 152 -16.84 11.69 9.81
C ILE A 152 -17.83 12.60 10.53
N LEU A 153 -17.36 13.73 11.06
CA LEU A 153 -18.21 14.66 11.82
C LEU A 153 -19.34 15.26 10.98
N GLU A 154 -19.07 15.56 9.71
CA GLU A 154 -20.07 16.09 8.79
C GLU A 154 -21.16 15.06 8.48
N GLU A 155 -20.79 13.87 8.01
CA GLU A 155 -21.76 12.85 7.63
C GLU A 155 -22.49 12.28 8.85
N SER A 156 -21.81 12.06 9.98
CA SER A 156 -22.44 11.61 11.21
C SER A 156 -23.45 12.63 11.75
N GLY A 157 -23.13 13.93 11.65
CA GLY A 157 -24.05 15.01 11.98
C GLY A 157 -25.25 15.07 11.05
N LYS A 158 -25.07 14.85 9.74
CA LYS A 158 -26.18 14.77 8.78
C LYS A 158 -27.10 13.60 9.08
N ILE A 159 -26.58 12.44 9.43
CA ILE A 159 -27.39 11.27 9.82
C ILE A 159 -28.24 11.62 11.03
N ASN A 160 -27.62 12.09 12.12
CA ASN A 160 -28.35 12.40 13.35
C ASN A 160 -29.44 13.47 13.14
N ASN A 161 -29.10 14.57 12.46
CA ASN A 161 -30.04 15.65 12.18
C ASN A 161 -31.23 15.18 11.32
N ASN A 162 -31.00 14.30 10.35
CA ASN A 162 -32.08 13.79 9.50
C ASN A 162 -32.92 12.72 10.21
N MET A 163 -32.33 11.88 11.07
CA MET A 163 -33.08 10.97 11.93
C MET A 163 -33.96 11.73 12.93
N GLU A 164 -33.47 12.81 13.54
CA GLU A 164 -34.26 13.69 14.41
C GLU A 164 -35.44 14.32 13.66
N LYS A 165 -35.19 14.86 12.46
CA LYS A 165 -36.26 15.39 11.59
C LYS A 165 -37.28 14.32 11.21
N ALA A 166 -36.81 13.13 10.83
CA ALA A 166 -37.68 12.01 10.48
C ALA A 166 -38.59 11.63 11.66
N MET A 167 -38.03 11.58 12.87
CA MET A 167 -38.75 11.25 14.09
C MET A 167 -39.79 12.32 14.43
N HIS A 168 -39.42 13.60 14.34
CA HIS A 168 -40.35 14.71 14.56
C HIS A 168 -41.49 14.69 13.53
N SER A 169 -41.19 14.52 12.24
CA SER A 169 -42.22 14.36 11.21
C SER A 169 -43.08 13.10 11.41
N MET A 170 -42.54 12.01 11.95
CA MET A 170 -43.34 10.83 12.31
C MET A 170 -44.33 11.13 13.46
N GLN A 171 -43.89 11.82 14.51
CA GLN A 171 -44.74 12.23 15.64
C GLN A 171 -45.89 13.14 15.19
N GLU A 172 -45.63 14.01 14.21
CA GLU A 172 -46.63 14.90 13.61
C GLU A 172 -47.41 14.26 12.46
N ARG A 173 -47.20 12.96 12.20
CA ARG A 173 -47.86 12.17 11.13
C ARG A 173 -47.62 12.69 9.71
N ARG A 174 -46.56 13.47 9.50
CA ARG A 174 -46.12 13.95 8.18
C ARG A 174 -45.24 12.91 7.50
N VAL A 175 -45.88 11.86 6.95
CA VAL A 175 -45.21 10.68 6.37
C VAL A 175 -44.23 11.05 5.25
N GLY A 176 -44.64 11.89 4.31
CA GLY A 176 -43.79 12.26 3.17
C GLY A 176 -42.50 12.96 3.59
N GLU A 177 -42.58 13.87 4.57
CA GLU A 177 -41.39 14.54 5.12
C GLU A 177 -40.50 13.57 5.90
N SER A 178 -41.10 12.65 6.67
CA SER A 178 -40.34 11.63 7.38
C SER A 178 -39.57 10.74 6.42
N LEU A 179 -40.21 10.23 5.36
CA LEU A 179 -39.55 9.40 4.35
C LEU A 179 -38.40 10.15 3.66
N GLY A 180 -38.59 11.42 3.31
CA GLY A 180 -37.53 12.25 2.74
C GLY A 180 -36.33 12.39 3.68
N ALA A 181 -36.59 12.69 4.96
CA ALA A 181 -35.53 12.78 5.98
C ALA A 181 -34.81 11.44 6.18
N GLN A 182 -35.53 10.31 6.25
CA GLN A 182 -34.94 8.97 6.33
C GLN A 182 -34.04 8.66 5.12
N GLN A 183 -34.43 9.06 3.91
CA GLN A 183 -33.60 8.90 2.70
C GLN A 183 -32.31 9.73 2.75
N TYR A 184 -32.36 10.95 3.29
CA TYR A 184 -31.15 11.75 3.50
C TYR A 184 -30.22 11.11 4.54
N ALA A 185 -30.78 10.57 5.64
CA ALA A 185 -30.00 9.81 6.62
C ALA A 185 -29.33 8.59 5.99
N MET A 186 -30.05 7.82 5.15
CA MET A 186 -29.50 6.70 4.39
C MET A 186 -28.37 7.12 3.45
N THR A 187 -28.53 8.25 2.76
CA THR A 187 -27.49 8.77 1.85
C THR A 187 -26.20 9.05 2.60
N SER A 188 -26.29 9.73 3.74
CA SER A 188 -25.10 10.02 4.57
C SER A 188 -24.51 8.77 5.21
N THR A 189 -25.34 7.80 5.60
CA THR A 189 -24.88 6.48 6.10
C THR A 189 -24.06 5.75 5.04
N ASN A 190 -24.52 5.76 3.78
CA ASN A 190 -23.81 5.14 2.66
C ASN A 190 -22.49 5.87 2.33
N ASN A 191 -22.49 7.21 2.36
CA ASN A 191 -21.27 8.00 2.16
C ASN A 191 -20.22 7.70 3.23
N LEU A 192 -20.65 7.63 4.50
CA LEU A 192 -19.79 7.30 5.62
C LEU A 192 -19.23 5.88 5.51
N SER A 193 -20.09 4.92 5.16
CA SER A 193 -19.70 3.52 4.94
C SER A 193 -18.67 3.39 3.82
N LEU A 194 -18.85 4.12 2.70
CA LEU A 194 -17.91 4.13 1.59
C LEU A 194 -16.54 4.68 2.02
N MET A 195 -16.51 5.81 2.72
CA MET A 195 -15.27 6.41 3.21
C MET A 195 -14.54 5.48 4.19
N LEU A 196 -15.27 4.84 5.11
CA LEU A 196 -14.69 3.88 6.06
C LEU A 196 -14.14 2.66 5.33
N ALA A 197 -14.84 2.13 4.32
CA ALA A 197 -14.35 1.03 3.50
C ALA A 197 -13.08 1.39 2.71
N GLU A 198 -13.02 2.59 2.13
CA GLU A 198 -11.84 3.11 1.43
C GLU A 198 -10.66 3.31 2.39
N SER A 199 -10.93 3.92 3.56
CA SER A 199 -9.94 4.12 4.62
C SER A 199 -9.39 2.78 5.11
N LEU A 200 -10.25 1.79 5.33
CA LEU A 200 -9.86 0.43 5.69
C LEU A 200 -8.99 -0.22 4.61
N LYS A 201 -9.34 -0.03 3.33
CA LYS A 201 -8.53 -0.54 2.20
C LYS A 201 -7.17 0.13 2.17
N GLN A 202 -7.10 1.44 2.42
CA GLN A 202 -5.84 2.19 2.51
C GLN A 202 -5.01 1.69 3.70
N MET A 203 -5.60 1.52 4.88
CA MET A 203 -4.92 0.98 6.06
C MET A 203 -4.38 -0.44 5.80
N LYS A 204 -5.18 -1.33 5.22
CA LYS A 204 -4.73 -2.67 4.81
C LYS A 204 -3.59 -2.62 3.80
N SER A 205 -3.62 -1.66 2.87
CA SER A 205 -2.56 -1.49 1.87
C SER A 205 -1.27 -0.98 2.52
N SER A 206 -1.38 0.01 3.42
CA SER A 206 -0.26 0.53 4.21
C SER A 206 0.35 -0.54 5.11
N MET A 207 -0.46 -1.38 5.76
CA MET A 207 0.01 -2.51 6.56
C MET A 207 0.68 -3.58 5.72
N LYS A 208 0.15 -3.88 4.54
CA LYS A 208 0.82 -4.81 3.61
C LYS A 208 2.18 -4.25 3.23
N MET A 209 2.28 -2.96 2.94
CA MET A 209 3.54 -2.29 2.65
C MET A 209 4.48 -2.22 3.87
N ALA A 210 3.96 -2.10 5.09
CA ALA A 210 4.74 -2.07 6.33
C ALA A 210 5.21 -3.46 6.76
N GLY A 211 4.36 -4.49 6.68
CA GLY A 211 4.77 -5.90 6.80
C GLY A 211 5.71 -6.34 5.66
N GLN A 212 5.70 -5.60 4.55
CA GLN A 212 6.64 -5.69 3.43
C GLN A 212 7.81 -4.69 3.54
N LYS A 213 7.97 -3.99 4.69
CA LYS A 213 9.07 -3.06 5.00
C LYS A 213 9.65 -3.15 6.42
N SER A 214 9.14 -4.04 7.29
CA SER A 214 9.74 -4.35 8.59
C SER A 214 11.02 -5.15 8.45
N GLY A 215 12.03 -4.51 7.86
CA GLY A 215 13.38 -5.00 7.66
C GLY A 215 14.30 -3.87 7.23
N LYS A 216 14.40 -2.86 8.09
CA LYS A 216 15.59 -2.02 8.31
C LYS A 216 16.35 -1.61 7.04
N GLY A 217 15.78 -0.67 6.28
CA GLY A 217 16.49 0.13 5.29
C GLY A 217 16.73 1.55 5.80
N GLU A 218 17.99 1.95 5.90
CA GLU A 218 18.44 3.33 6.12
C GLU A 218 17.72 4.29 5.15
N CYS A 219 16.90 5.20 5.68
CA CYS A 219 16.39 6.34 4.93
C CYS A 219 17.36 7.51 5.09
N ASN A 220 18.21 7.72 4.08
CA ASN A 220 18.78 9.02 3.81
C ASN A 220 17.72 9.87 3.12
N ASN A 221 17.18 10.87 3.84
CA ASN A 221 16.51 12.08 3.35
C ASN A 221 15.23 11.96 2.46
N PRO A 222 14.29 12.92 2.54
CA PRO A 222 13.08 12.91 1.74
C PRO A 222 13.39 13.44 0.33
N GLY A 223 13.40 12.55 -0.65
CA GLY A 223 13.53 12.93 -2.06
C GLY A 223 13.72 11.72 -2.97
N ALA A 224 12.66 11.36 -3.69
CA ALA A 224 12.61 10.35 -4.75
C ALA A 224 12.96 8.90 -4.35
N GLY A 225 12.01 7.99 -4.57
CA GLY A 225 12.20 6.57 -4.32
C GLY A 225 13.32 5.97 -5.17
N SER A 226 14.39 5.56 -4.50
CA SER A 226 15.36 4.62 -5.03
C SER A 226 14.99 3.23 -4.50
N LYS A 227 14.59 2.35 -5.41
CA LYS A 227 14.35 0.94 -5.14
C LYS A 227 15.67 0.24 -4.77
N PRO A 228 15.66 -0.83 -3.95
CA PRO A 228 16.89 -1.45 -3.48
C PRO A 228 17.70 -2.03 -4.64
N SER A 229 19.00 -1.73 -4.67
CA SER A 229 19.91 -2.22 -5.70
C SER A 229 20.47 -3.61 -5.35
N LEU A 230 20.87 -4.40 -6.36
CA LEU A 230 21.54 -5.70 -6.11
C LEU A 230 22.82 -5.55 -5.27
N GLU A 231 23.46 -4.39 -5.35
CA GLU A 231 24.66 -4.05 -4.58
C GLU A 231 24.37 -3.89 -3.08
N GLU A 232 23.24 -3.28 -2.72
CA GLU A 232 22.76 -3.19 -1.34
C GLU A 232 22.41 -4.56 -0.76
N ILE A 233 21.75 -5.41 -1.55
CA ILE A 233 21.44 -6.81 -1.19
C ILE A 233 22.73 -7.60 -0.92
N MET A 234 23.76 -7.44 -1.75
CA MET A 234 25.05 -8.08 -1.56
C MET A 234 25.76 -7.62 -0.28
N ASP A 235 25.74 -6.31 0.00
CA ASP A 235 26.37 -5.77 1.20
C ASP A 235 25.65 -6.20 2.47
N ALA A 236 24.31 -6.26 2.44
CA ALA A 236 23.52 -6.84 3.51
C ALA A 236 23.88 -8.32 3.74
N GLN A 237 24.04 -9.09 2.65
CA GLN A 237 24.38 -10.51 2.72
C GLN A 237 25.78 -10.76 3.31
N LYS A 238 26.76 -9.94 2.93
CA LYS A 238 28.12 -9.98 3.52
C LYS A 238 28.11 -9.63 5.00
N LYS A 239 27.41 -8.56 5.40
CA LYS A 239 27.27 -8.16 6.81
C LYS A 239 26.66 -9.29 7.64
N LEU A 240 25.66 -9.97 7.09
CA LEU A 240 25.04 -11.13 7.73
C LEU A 240 26.01 -12.32 7.81
N GLY A 241 26.73 -12.63 6.73
CA GLY A 241 27.76 -13.68 6.71
C GLY A 241 28.88 -13.44 7.74
N ASP A 242 29.29 -12.19 7.94
CA ASP A 242 30.28 -11.83 8.96
C ASP A 242 29.74 -11.94 10.39
N ARG A 243 28.46 -11.63 10.62
CA ARG A 243 27.79 -11.92 11.91
C ARG A 243 27.72 -13.43 12.18
N MET A 244 27.33 -14.22 11.17
CA MET A 244 27.30 -15.68 11.28
C MET A 244 28.69 -16.25 11.61
N LYS A 245 29.76 -15.77 10.97
CA LYS A 245 31.14 -16.19 11.26
C LYS A 245 31.61 -15.80 12.66
N LYS A 246 31.23 -14.62 13.16
CA LYS A 246 31.57 -14.17 14.52
C LYS A 246 30.91 -15.05 15.58
N ASN A 247 29.66 -15.44 15.36
CA ASN A 247 28.92 -16.28 16.30
C ASN A 247 29.36 -17.74 16.23
N GLY A 248 29.63 -18.26 15.03
CA GLY A 248 30.19 -19.61 14.87
C GLY A 248 31.59 -19.80 15.46
N LYS A 249 32.37 -18.71 15.65
CA LYS A 249 33.71 -18.77 16.28
C LYS A 249 33.68 -18.69 17.81
N LYS A 250 32.60 -18.19 18.41
CA LYS A 250 32.51 -18.03 19.88
C LYS A 250 32.23 -19.34 20.64
N GLU A 251 31.65 -20.34 19.98
CA GLU A 251 31.31 -21.64 20.60
C GLU A 251 32.34 -22.76 20.36
N GLY A 252 33.41 -22.51 19.60
CA GLY A 252 34.45 -23.51 19.33
C GLY A 252 35.45 -23.74 20.47
N LYS A 253 35.29 -23.09 21.64
CA LYS A 253 36.28 -23.16 22.74
C LYS A 253 35.81 -23.82 24.03
N GLU A 254 34.54 -24.14 24.21
CA GLU A 254 34.08 -24.88 25.40
C GLU A 254 32.96 -25.86 25.07
N GLY A 255 33.16 -27.14 25.39
CA GLY A 255 32.06 -28.10 25.59
C GLY A 255 31.83 -29.14 24.50
N LYS A 256 32.47 -30.31 24.67
CA LYS A 256 31.94 -31.59 24.15
C LYS A 256 30.59 -31.89 24.81
N ASN A 257 29.52 -32.10 24.03
CA ASN A 257 28.54 -33.18 24.19
C ASN A 257 27.41 -33.10 23.12
N GLY A 258 27.27 -34.14 22.30
CA GLY A 258 26.03 -34.47 21.59
C GLY A 258 25.83 -33.92 20.16
N PRO A 259 25.17 -34.68 19.26
CA PRO A 259 25.14 -34.36 17.83
C PRO A 259 24.21 -33.17 17.50
N GLY A 260 24.81 -32.05 17.11
CA GLY A 260 24.34 -31.33 15.91
C GLY A 260 23.58 -30.00 16.07
N GLY A 261 23.89 -29.16 17.06
CA GLY A 261 23.40 -27.77 17.09
C GLY A 261 24.34 -26.83 17.84
N VAL A 262 24.76 -25.74 17.19
CA VAL A 262 25.47 -24.60 17.82
C VAL A 262 24.43 -23.88 18.68
N ASN A 263 24.64 -23.81 20.00
CA ASN A 263 23.72 -23.21 20.97
C ASN A 263 23.90 -21.69 21.01
N GLY A 264 23.71 -21.05 19.85
CA GLY A 264 23.71 -19.60 19.74
C GLY A 264 22.58 -19.00 20.56
N ASN A 265 22.82 -17.83 21.15
CA ASN A 265 21.80 -17.04 21.86
C ASN A 265 20.52 -16.94 21.01
N SER A 266 19.39 -17.48 21.50
CA SER A 266 18.16 -17.66 20.71
C SER A 266 17.63 -16.35 20.13
N GLN A 267 17.88 -15.23 20.81
CA GLN A 267 17.47 -13.91 20.35
C GLN A 267 18.33 -13.42 19.18
N GLU A 268 19.60 -13.80 19.14
CA GLU A 268 20.54 -13.42 18.08
C GLU A 268 20.33 -14.26 16.81
N LEU A 269 20.05 -15.57 16.97
CA LEU A 269 19.63 -16.44 15.86
C LEU A 269 18.32 -15.96 15.23
N ALA A 270 17.32 -15.59 16.06
CA ALA A 270 16.06 -15.04 15.57
C ALA A 270 16.26 -13.73 14.79
N ARG A 271 17.14 -12.83 15.29
CA ARG A 271 17.51 -11.60 14.57
C ARG A 271 18.20 -11.90 13.24
N MET A 272 19.08 -12.90 13.17
CA MET A 272 19.74 -13.29 11.92
C MET A 272 18.76 -13.94 10.92
N ALA A 273 17.82 -14.75 11.40
CA ALA A 273 16.76 -15.33 10.56
C ALA A 273 15.87 -14.22 9.97
N ALA A 274 15.47 -13.24 10.78
CA ALA A 274 14.70 -12.08 10.32
C ALA A 274 15.48 -11.27 9.26
N MET A 275 16.79 -11.05 9.47
CA MET A 275 17.64 -10.39 8.47
C MET A 275 17.74 -11.18 7.17
N GLN A 276 17.92 -12.49 7.23
CA GLN A 276 17.97 -13.35 6.03
C GLN A 276 16.64 -13.34 5.27
N GLY A 277 15.51 -13.36 5.99
CA GLY A 277 14.17 -13.29 5.40
C GLY A 277 13.93 -11.97 4.67
N GLU A 278 14.42 -10.85 5.22
CA GLU A 278 14.36 -9.54 4.59
C GLU A 278 15.15 -9.50 3.28
N ILE A 279 16.42 -9.95 3.31
CA ILE A 279 17.30 -9.96 2.14
C ILE A 279 16.70 -10.84 1.03
N ARG A 280 16.11 -11.98 1.41
CA ARG A 280 15.38 -12.87 0.48
C ARG A 280 14.20 -12.15 -0.18
N ARG A 281 13.44 -11.35 0.57
CA ARG A 281 12.30 -10.60 0.04
C ARG A 281 12.74 -9.51 -0.95
N GLN A 282 13.77 -8.74 -0.59
CA GLN A 282 14.33 -7.71 -1.47
C GLN A 282 14.86 -8.32 -2.78
N LEU A 283 15.50 -9.49 -2.69
CA LEU A 283 15.94 -10.24 -3.87
C LEU A 283 14.76 -10.69 -4.73
N GLN A 284 13.65 -11.14 -4.12
CA GLN A 284 12.44 -11.53 -4.85
C GLN A 284 11.79 -10.35 -5.58
N ASP A 285 11.73 -9.18 -4.94
CA ASP A 285 11.20 -7.97 -5.57
C ASP A 285 12.05 -7.56 -6.79
N LEU A 286 13.38 -7.66 -6.67
CA LEU A 286 14.31 -7.42 -7.78
C LEU A 286 14.12 -8.45 -8.91
N ILE A 287 13.94 -9.73 -8.58
CA ILE A 287 13.66 -10.78 -9.58
C ILE A 287 12.39 -10.44 -10.36
N ASN A 288 11.31 -10.07 -9.68
CA ASN A 288 10.04 -9.72 -10.30
C ASN A 288 10.18 -8.51 -11.26
N GLU A 289 11.00 -7.52 -10.91
CA GLU A 289 11.29 -6.37 -11.78
C GLU A 289 12.10 -6.76 -13.02
N ILE A 290 13.12 -7.61 -12.86
CA ILE A 290 13.91 -8.14 -13.97
C ILE A 290 13.01 -8.98 -14.91
N GLU A 291 12.14 -9.81 -14.37
CA GLU A 291 11.18 -10.60 -15.15
C GLU A 291 10.15 -9.73 -15.85
N ALA A 292 9.65 -8.67 -15.19
CA ALA A 292 8.75 -7.68 -15.79
C ALA A 292 9.40 -6.91 -16.96
N SER A 293 10.72 -6.76 -16.95
CA SER A 293 11.49 -6.18 -18.06
C SER A 293 11.68 -7.14 -19.26
N GLY A 294 11.03 -8.31 -19.25
CA GLY A 294 11.08 -9.32 -20.30
C GLY A 294 12.30 -10.22 -20.26
N GLN A 295 13.13 -10.11 -19.22
CA GLN A 295 14.35 -10.89 -19.05
C GLN A 295 14.07 -12.10 -18.14
N LYS A 296 13.74 -13.25 -18.74
CA LYS A 296 13.56 -14.50 -17.98
C LYS A 296 14.90 -15.04 -17.44
N GLY A 297 14.91 -15.33 -16.14
CA GLY A 297 15.74 -16.37 -15.53
C GLY A 297 17.23 -16.02 -15.38
N THR A 298 17.55 -15.10 -14.49
CA THR A 298 18.86 -15.09 -13.83
C THR A 298 18.84 -16.16 -12.72
N GLY A 299 19.99 -16.76 -12.38
CA GLY A 299 20.11 -17.79 -11.33
C GLY A 299 19.68 -17.37 -9.92
N LEU A 300 19.07 -16.18 -9.78
CA LEU A 300 18.59 -15.56 -8.55
C LEU A 300 17.48 -16.37 -7.87
N ASN A 301 16.59 -17.04 -8.61
CA ASN A 301 15.57 -17.92 -8.00
C ASN A 301 16.19 -19.05 -7.15
N LYS A 302 17.29 -19.64 -7.62
CA LYS A 302 18.04 -20.65 -6.86
C LYS A 302 18.72 -20.06 -5.62
N ILE A 303 19.06 -18.78 -5.66
CA ILE A 303 19.63 -18.07 -4.51
C ILE A 303 18.55 -17.86 -3.45
N THR A 304 17.34 -17.46 -3.84
CA THR A 304 16.18 -17.32 -2.95
C THR A 304 15.87 -18.63 -2.21
N GLU A 305 15.93 -19.77 -2.90
CA GLU A 305 15.74 -21.10 -2.31
C GLU A 305 16.82 -21.44 -1.27
N GLU A 306 18.10 -21.20 -1.57
CA GLU A 306 19.18 -21.42 -0.60
C GLU A 306 19.07 -20.45 0.59
N MET A 307 18.64 -19.21 0.37
CA MET A 307 18.37 -18.26 1.45
C MET A 307 17.27 -18.76 2.39
N GLN A 308 16.21 -19.37 1.85
CA GLN A 308 15.12 -19.95 2.64
C GLN A 308 15.59 -21.16 3.46
N LYS A 309 16.51 -21.97 2.94
CA LYS A 309 17.11 -23.08 3.71
C LYS A 309 17.97 -22.54 4.86
N THR A 310 18.77 -21.50 4.63
CA THR A 310 19.51 -20.80 5.70
C THR A 310 18.56 -20.24 6.77
N GLU A 311 17.44 -19.64 6.38
CA GLU A 311 16.41 -19.11 7.30
C GLU A 311 15.84 -20.22 8.20
N LYS A 312 15.50 -21.38 7.62
CA LYS A 312 15.03 -22.55 8.37
C LYS A 312 16.08 -23.07 9.34
N ASP A 313 17.33 -23.20 8.90
CA ASP A 313 18.44 -23.65 9.75
C ASP A 313 18.62 -22.72 10.97
N LEU A 314 18.47 -21.40 10.77
CA LEU A 314 18.57 -20.41 11.85
C LEU A 314 17.38 -20.47 12.83
N ILE A 315 16.15 -20.61 12.32
CA ILE A 315 14.93 -20.70 13.16
C ILE A 315 14.92 -21.99 13.97
N GLN A 316 15.28 -23.11 13.35
CA GLN A 316 15.31 -24.43 13.98
C GLN A 316 16.53 -24.62 14.90
N ARG A 317 17.36 -23.58 15.06
CA ARG A 317 18.60 -23.61 15.83
C ARG A 317 19.57 -24.70 15.35
N GLN A 318 19.50 -25.04 14.06
CA GLN A 318 20.37 -25.99 13.38
C GLN A 318 21.52 -25.25 12.67
N PHE A 319 22.05 -24.21 13.29
CA PHE A 319 23.18 -23.47 12.73
C PHE A 319 24.42 -24.38 12.72
N ARG A 320 24.86 -24.77 11.52
CA ARG A 320 25.99 -25.69 11.31
C ARG A 320 27.01 -25.10 10.34
N GLN A 321 28.14 -25.79 10.18
CA GLN A 321 29.13 -25.44 9.18
C GLN A 321 28.53 -25.43 7.76
N GLU A 322 27.60 -26.33 7.47
CA GLU A 322 26.83 -26.36 6.22
C GLU A 322 26.06 -25.06 5.97
N THR A 323 25.43 -24.48 7.01
CA THR A 323 24.72 -23.19 6.91
C THR A 323 25.68 -22.05 6.57
N LEU A 324 26.90 -22.06 7.13
CA LEU A 324 27.96 -21.09 6.82
C LEU A 324 28.50 -21.24 5.39
N GLU A 325 28.64 -22.47 4.90
CA GLU A 325 29.09 -22.75 3.54
C GLU A 325 28.03 -22.33 2.52
N ARG A 326 26.76 -22.65 2.78
CA ARG A 326 25.62 -22.20 1.99
C ARG A 326 25.55 -20.67 1.90
N GLN A 327 25.80 -19.98 3.01
CA GLN A 327 25.85 -18.51 3.03
C GLN A 327 26.97 -17.95 2.12
N LYS A 328 28.16 -18.55 2.11
CA LYS A 328 29.25 -18.15 1.19
C LYS A 328 28.90 -18.41 -0.27
N GLU A 329 28.20 -19.52 -0.53
CA GLU A 329 27.75 -19.85 -1.88
C GLU A 329 26.72 -18.84 -2.39
N ILE A 330 25.77 -18.44 -1.53
CA ILE A 330 24.82 -17.36 -1.82
C ILE A 330 25.55 -16.06 -2.18
N GLU A 331 26.53 -15.63 -1.39
CA GLU A 331 27.34 -14.44 -1.69
C GLU A 331 28.04 -14.53 -3.05
N THR A 332 28.62 -15.71 -3.36
CA THR A 332 29.33 -15.94 -4.63
C THR A 332 28.38 -15.89 -5.83
N ARG A 333 27.21 -16.54 -5.72
CA ARG A 333 26.20 -16.54 -6.79
C ARG A 333 25.57 -15.15 -7.01
N LEU A 334 25.42 -14.35 -5.95
CA LEU A 334 24.97 -12.96 -6.06
C LEU A 334 25.99 -12.11 -6.82
N LEU A 335 27.28 -12.28 -6.53
CA LEU A 335 28.36 -11.59 -7.25
C LEU A 335 28.37 -11.95 -8.74
N GLN A 336 28.28 -13.25 -9.08
CA GLN A 336 28.18 -13.71 -10.46
C GLN A 336 26.95 -13.12 -11.18
N SER A 337 25.83 -13.03 -10.46
CA SER A 337 24.60 -12.46 -11.02
C SER A 337 24.72 -10.96 -11.28
N LYS A 338 25.45 -10.22 -10.42
CA LYS A 338 25.77 -8.80 -10.63
C LYS A 338 26.61 -8.60 -11.89
N GLU A 339 27.66 -9.40 -12.06
CA GLU A 339 28.52 -9.33 -13.26
C GLU A 339 27.72 -9.62 -14.53
N ALA A 340 26.88 -10.66 -14.51
CA ALA A 340 26.02 -11.01 -15.65
C ALA A 340 25.02 -9.90 -16.01
N LEU A 341 24.44 -9.20 -15.02
CA LEU A 341 23.56 -8.06 -15.28
C LEU A 341 24.33 -6.87 -15.89
N GLN A 342 25.52 -6.57 -15.38
CA GLN A 342 26.37 -5.50 -15.93
C GLN A 342 26.84 -5.79 -17.36
N GLU A 343 27.13 -7.06 -17.68
CA GLU A 343 27.51 -7.47 -19.04
C GLU A 343 26.35 -7.29 -20.03
N ARG A 344 25.14 -7.71 -19.64
CA ARG A 344 23.92 -7.49 -20.44
C ARG A 344 23.59 -6.02 -20.67
N GLU A 345 23.80 -5.16 -19.67
CA GLU A 345 23.63 -3.71 -19.85
C GLU A 345 24.61 -3.13 -20.88
N LYS A 346 25.85 -3.65 -20.92
CA LYS A 346 26.85 -3.26 -21.91
C LYS A 346 26.51 -3.80 -23.31
N GLU A 347 25.93 -5.00 -23.42
CA GLU A 347 25.42 -5.55 -24.67
C GLU A 347 24.27 -4.72 -25.27
N LYS A 348 23.27 -4.35 -24.46
CA LYS A 348 22.18 -3.46 -24.92
C LYS A 348 22.68 -2.10 -25.43
N LYS A 349 23.77 -1.57 -24.86
CA LYS A 349 24.42 -0.34 -25.34
C LYS A 349 25.24 -0.54 -26.62
N ARG A 350 25.58 -1.79 -26.98
CA ARG A 350 26.37 -2.15 -28.18
C ARG A 350 25.54 -2.63 -29.36
N GLU A 351 24.23 -2.85 -29.22
CA GLU A 351 23.31 -2.99 -30.34
C GLU A 351 23.01 -1.61 -30.98
N SER A 352 24.02 -1.00 -31.60
CA SER A 352 23.77 0.05 -32.59
C SER A 352 23.30 -0.64 -33.86
N ASN A 353 22.04 -0.43 -34.24
CA ASN A 353 21.61 -0.76 -35.60
C ASN A 353 22.48 0.03 -36.58
N GLU A 354 23.30 -0.64 -37.39
CA GLU A 354 23.85 0.00 -38.58
C GLU A 354 22.68 0.54 -39.41
N GLY A 355 22.81 1.78 -39.87
CA GLY A 355 21.78 2.43 -40.68
C GLY A 355 21.51 1.59 -41.93
N LYS A 356 20.36 0.91 -41.98
CA LYS A 356 19.92 0.25 -43.22
C LYS A 356 19.69 1.35 -44.25
N ASN A 357 20.53 1.36 -45.28
CA ASN A 357 20.40 2.27 -46.41
C ASN A 357 19.05 1.95 -47.08
N ARG A 358 18.03 2.78 -46.84
CA ARG A 358 16.74 2.64 -47.51
C ARG A 358 16.94 3.15 -48.93
N GLU A 359 16.98 2.24 -49.90
CA GLU A 359 16.79 2.63 -51.29
C GLU A 359 15.44 3.31 -51.41
N ILE A 360 15.44 4.60 -51.75
CA ILE A 360 14.23 5.33 -52.15
C ILE A 360 13.83 4.74 -53.51
N ARG A 361 13.01 3.69 -53.51
CA ARG A 361 12.34 3.23 -54.72
C ARG A 361 11.07 4.03 -54.92
N ASN A 362 10.86 4.45 -56.15
CA ASN A 362 9.70 5.20 -56.60
C ASN A 362 8.43 4.34 -56.35
N GLN A 363 7.60 4.72 -55.36
CA GLN A 363 6.38 4.01 -54.96
C GLN A 363 5.25 4.07 -56.01
N ASN A 364 5.51 4.62 -57.20
CA ASN A 364 4.53 4.76 -58.27
C ASN A 364 4.32 3.49 -59.12
N GLN A 365 5.01 2.38 -58.86
CA GLN A 365 4.76 1.14 -59.62
C GLN A 365 3.57 0.31 -59.09
N ASP A 366 3.13 0.54 -57.85
CA ASP A 366 2.04 -0.24 -57.23
C ASP A 366 0.69 0.50 -57.19
N LEU A 367 0.61 1.72 -57.74
CA LEU A 367 -0.67 2.38 -58.01
C LEU A 367 -1.29 1.83 -59.31
N LYS A 368 -1.49 0.51 -59.39
CA LYS A 368 -2.56 -0.03 -60.23
C LYS A 368 -3.87 0.25 -59.51
N TYR A 369 -4.37 1.44 -59.82
CA TYR A 369 -5.65 2.00 -59.46
C TYR A 369 -6.77 0.94 -59.59
N ASN A 370 -7.74 0.97 -58.66
CA ASN A 370 -8.97 0.18 -58.62
C ASN A 370 -9.92 0.53 -59.79
N ASP A 371 -9.41 0.57 -61.02
CA ASP A 371 -10.05 1.13 -62.20
C ASP A 371 -11.27 0.33 -62.66
N GLU A 372 -11.39 -0.93 -62.25
CA GLU A 372 -12.56 -1.75 -62.56
C GLU A 372 -13.80 -1.39 -61.73
N ARG A 373 -13.66 -0.93 -60.48
CA ARG A 373 -14.82 -0.51 -59.67
C ARG A 373 -15.36 0.85 -60.12
N THR A 374 -14.47 1.81 -60.39
CA THR A 374 -14.87 3.13 -60.89
C THR A 374 -15.50 3.04 -62.28
N ARG A 375 -15.00 2.18 -63.18
CA ARG A 375 -15.66 1.92 -64.49
C ARG A 375 -17.04 1.32 -64.35
N GLN A 376 -17.27 0.41 -63.38
CA GLN A 376 -18.61 -0.16 -63.17
C GLN A 376 -19.61 0.89 -62.65
N GLU A 377 -19.16 1.81 -61.80
CA GLU A 377 -19.98 2.92 -61.30
C GLU A 377 -20.22 4.01 -62.37
N GLU A 378 -19.23 4.32 -63.22
CA GLU A 378 -19.40 5.28 -64.33
C GLU A 378 -20.30 4.76 -65.45
N ILE A 379 -20.28 3.44 -65.75
CA ILE A 379 -21.20 2.84 -66.74
C ILE A 379 -22.67 3.01 -66.31
N LEU A 380 -22.96 2.90 -65.00
CA LEU A 380 -24.30 3.14 -64.47
C LEU A 380 -24.76 4.61 -64.58
N LEU A 381 -23.81 5.55 -64.64
CA LEU A 381 -24.11 6.99 -64.73
C LEU A 381 -24.13 7.52 -66.17
N THR A 382 -23.48 6.85 -67.12
CA THR A 382 -23.29 7.34 -68.49
C THR A 382 -24.16 6.66 -69.55
N VAL A 383 -24.75 5.49 -69.25
CA VAL A 383 -25.72 4.85 -70.14
C VAL A 383 -27.13 5.37 -69.80
N PRO A 384 -27.83 6.06 -70.72
CA PRO A 384 -29.22 6.47 -70.49
C PRO A 384 -30.09 5.22 -70.38
N ILE A 385 -30.59 4.92 -69.18
CA ILE A 385 -31.56 3.85 -68.97
C ILE A 385 -32.86 4.30 -69.66
N GLU A 386 -33.34 3.54 -70.66
CA GLU A 386 -34.65 3.75 -71.29
C GLU A 386 -35.76 3.37 -70.30
N VAL A 387 -36.05 4.27 -69.36
CA VAL A 387 -37.18 4.13 -68.44
C VAL A 387 -38.46 4.63 -69.10
N SER A 388 -39.57 3.90 -68.89
CA SER A 388 -40.91 4.35 -69.29
C SER A 388 -41.20 5.75 -68.72
N PRO A 389 -41.90 6.64 -69.45
CA PRO A 389 -42.10 8.05 -69.06
C PRO A 389 -42.64 8.24 -67.64
N TYR A 390 -43.45 7.28 -67.17
CA TYR A 390 -43.98 7.25 -65.82
C TYR A 390 -42.89 7.20 -64.74
N TYR A 391 -41.89 6.34 -64.91
CA TYR A 391 -40.80 6.18 -63.94
C TYR A 391 -39.78 7.32 -64.00
N LEU A 392 -39.61 7.94 -65.16
CA LEU A 392 -38.77 9.14 -65.31
C LEU A 392 -39.33 10.31 -64.50
N ASP A 393 -40.65 10.51 -64.48
CA ASP A 393 -41.29 11.57 -63.68
C ASP A 393 -41.15 11.31 -62.17
N LEU A 394 -41.29 10.04 -61.77
CA LEU A 394 -41.14 9.62 -60.37
C LEU A 394 -39.71 9.80 -59.87
N TYR A 395 -38.72 9.46 -60.71
CA TYR A 395 -37.30 9.68 -60.43
C TYR A 395 -36.96 11.17 -60.29
N LYS A 396 -37.46 12.02 -61.19
CA LYS A 396 -37.27 13.48 -61.13
C LYS A 396 -37.87 14.07 -59.85
N LYS A 397 -39.08 13.65 -59.47
CA LYS A 397 -39.71 14.07 -58.20
C LYS A 397 -38.90 13.64 -56.98
N TYR A 398 -38.34 12.43 -57.00
CA TYR A 398 -37.50 11.92 -55.92
C TYR A 398 -36.19 12.70 -55.78
N LEU A 399 -35.48 12.95 -56.89
CA LEU A 399 -34.27 13.79 -56.91
C LEU A 399 -34.54 15.21 -56.41
N PHE A 400 -35.62 15.83 -56.88
CA PHE A 400 -36.03 17.17 -56.45
C PHE A 400 -36.32 17.23 -54.94
N LYS A 401 -36.87 16.16 -54.36
CA LYS A 401 -37.12 16.09 -52.92
C LYS A 401 -35.82 15.93 -52.12
N LEU A 402 -34.89 15.10 -52.60
CA LEU A 402 -33.56 14.90 -52.00
C LEU A 402 -32.72 16.19 -52.00
N GLU A 403 -32.82 16.98 -53.06
CA GLU A 403 -32.07 18.24 -53.18
C GLU A 403 -32.63 19.33 -52.26
N ASN A 404 -33.95 19.38 -52.07
CA ASN A 404 -34.60 20.34 -51.17
C ASN A 404 -34.53 19.96 -49.67
N GLU A 405 -34.43 18.67 -49.32
CA GLU A 405 -34.22 18.24 -47.92
C GLU A 405 -32.82 18.62 -47.38
N LYS A 406 -31.83 18.88 -48.25
CA LYS A 406 -30.50 19.33 -47.82
C LYS A 406 -30.42 20.84 -47.51
N TYR A 407 -31.47 21.62 -47.81
CA TYR A 407 -31.45 23.09 -47.73
C TYR A 407 -32.52 23.72 -46.83
N GLU A 408 -33.23 22.95 -45.99
CA GLU A 408 -34.03 23.55 -44.91
C GLU A 408 -33.18 23.75 -43.63
N PRO A 409 -33.02 24.99 -43.14
CA PRO A 409 -32.39 25.24 -41.85
C PRO A 409 -33.29 24.73 -40.73
N LYS A 410 -32.75 23.81 -39.92
CA LYS A 410 -33.38 23.37 -38.66
C LYS A 410 -33.75 24.62 -37.84
N LYS A 411 -35.05 24.85 -37.61
CA LYS A 411 -35.54 25.77 -36.59
C LYS A 411 -35.54 25.09 -35.23
#